data_AF-A0A523BKG0-F1
#
_entry.id   AF-A0A523BKG0-F1
#
_cell.length_a   1.000
_cell.length_b   1.000
_cell.length_c   1.000
_cell.angle_alpha   90.00
_cell.angle_beta   90.00
_cell.angle_gamma   90.00
#
_symmetry.space_group_name_H-M   'P 1'
#
loop_
_entity.id
_entity.type
_entity.pdbx_description
1 polymer ?
#
loop_
_entity_poly.entity_id
_entity_poly.type
_entity_poly.pdbx_seq_one_letter_code
_entity_poly.pdbx_strand_id
1 'polypeptide(L)' 'MSLYIMVTKEAVINLLRENRDRAISLREIISKLKAPYNEVKPILDELERSGYVRTMSHGGYKFYILVEEAISSKQP' A
#
# COMPACT_ATOMS: atom_id res chain seq x y z
N MET A 1 -2.44 -26.27 1.97
CA MET A 1 -3.00 -25.49 0.85
C MET A 1 -3.23 -24.08 1.38
N SER A 2 -2.35 -23.13 1.07
CA SER A 2 -2.50 -21.75 1.58
C SER A 2 -3.68 -21.09 0.88
N LEU A 3 -4.66 -20.65 1.66
CA LEU A 3 -5.75 -19.79 1.20
C LEU A 3 -5.14 -18.43 0.89
N TYR A 4 -4.68 -18.23 -0.34
CA TYR A 4 -4.24 -16.91 -0.79
C TYR A 4 -5.48 -16.07 -1.06
N ILE A 5 -5.66 -15.04 -0.23
CA ILE A 5 -6.70 -14.05 -0.42
C ILE A 5 -6.22 -13.17 -1.58
N MET A 6 -7.03 -13.04 -2.64
CA MET A 6 -6.75 -12.12 -3.73
C MET A 6 -6.61 -10.70 -3.18
N VAL A 7 -5.44 -10.09 -3.34
CA VAL A 7 -5.22 -8.72 -2.85
C VAL A 7 -5.93 -7.74 -3.76
N THR A 8 -6.82 -6.93 -3.17
CA THR A 8 -7.45 -5.81 -3.88
C THR A 8 -6.73 -4.50 -3.60
N LYS A 9 -6.87 -3.54 -4.52
CA LYS A 9 -6.40 -2.16 -4.32
C LYS A 9 -6.98 -1.53 -3.06
N GLU A 10 -8.25 -1.82 -2.77
CA GLU A 10 -8.95 -1.32 -1.59
C GLU A 10 -8.37 -1.88 -0.30
N ALA A 11 -7.98 -3.17 -0.26
CA ALA A 11 -7.30 -3.76 0.90
C ALA A 11 -5.96 -3.08 1.18
N VAL A 12 -5.18 -2.76 0.13
CA VAL A 12 -3.91 -2.03 0.27
C VAL A 12 -4.17 -0.60 0.78
N ILE A 13 -5.15 0.12 0.22
CA ILE A 13 -5.50 1.48 0.66
C ILE A 13 -5.97 1.48 2.12
N ASN A 14 -6.83 0.54 2.52
CA ASN A 14 -7.33 0.45 3.89
C ASN A 14 -6.19 0.19 4.87
N LEU A 15 -5.27 -0.71 4.53
CA LEU A 15 -4.08 -0.93 5.35
C LEU A 15 -3.23 0.33 5.48
N LEU A 16 -2.99 1.05 4.38
CA LEU A 16 -2.24 2.31 4.44
C LEU A 16 -2.97 3.37 5.27
N ARG A 17 -4.31 3.40 5.23
CA ARG A 17 -5.15 4.31 6.01
C ARG A 17 -5.06 4.01 7.51
N GLU A 18 -5.09 2.74 7.90
CA GLU A 18 -4.85 2.30 9.28
C GLU A 18 -3.46 2.67 9.81
N ASN A 19 -2.51 2.97 8.92
CA ASN A 19 -1.14 3.33 9.26
C ASN A 19 -0.80 4.77 8.85
N ARG A 20 -1.79 5.66 8.70
CA ARG A 20 -1.59 7.03 8.18
C ARG A 20 -0.55 7.86 8.93
N ASP A 21 -0.35 7.59 10.22
CA ASP A 21 0.58 8.35 11.08
C ASP A 21 2.05 7.91 10.89
N ARG A 22 2.32 6.93 10.01
CA ARG A 22 3.68 6.45 9.74
C ARG A 22 3.87 5.89 8.33
N ALA A 23 5.13 5.83 7.90
CA ALA A 23 5.48 5.11 6.69
C ALA A 23 5.52 3.59 6.97
N ILE A 24 4.98 2.79 6.05
CA ILE A 24 4.97 1.32 6.16
C ILE A 24 5.84 0.69 5.06
N SER A 25 6.63 -0.32 5.41
CA SER A 25 7.50 -1.00 4.44
C SER A 25 6.73 -2.02 3.60
N LEU A 26 7.23 -2.34 2.41
CA LEU A 26 6.66 -3.40 1.56
C LEU A 26 6.54 -4.75 2.29
N ARG A 27 7.59 -5.12 3.04
CA ARG A 27 7.62 -6.37 3.81
C ARG A 27 6.48 -6.41 4.83
N GLU A 28 6.21 -5.29 5.48
CA GLU A 28 5.13 -5.20 6.46
C GLU A 28 3.76 -5.28 5.78
N ILE A 29 3.56 -4.64 4.63
CA ILE A 29 2.31 -4.74 3.84
C ILE A 29 2.02 -6.19 3.46
N ILE A 30 3.00 -6.88 2.88
CA ILE A 30 2.94 -8.31 2.51
C ILE A 30 2.56 -9.16 3.72
N SER A 31 3.21 -8.92 4.86
CA SER A 31 2.95 -9.67 6.09
C SER A 31 1.53 -9.45 6.63
N LYS A 32 1.03 -8.21 6.60
CA LYS A 32 -0.30 -7.87 7.11
C LYS A 32 -1.42 -8.35 6.20
N LEU A 33 -1.24 -8.26 4.89
CA LEU A 33 -2.20 -8.76 3.89
C LEU A 33 -2.13 -10.28 3.70
N LYS A 34 -1.10 -10.94 4.25
CA LYS A 34 -0.82 -12.38 4.06
C LYS A 34 -0.80 -12.76 2.58
N ALA A 35 -0.16 -11.92 1.78
CA ALA A 35 -0.16 -12.01 0.33
C ALA A 35 1.25 -11.91 -0.25
N PRO A 36 1.51 -12.55 -1.40
CA PRO A 36 2.84 -12.60 -1.95
C PRO A 36 3.26 -11.28 -2.61
N TYR A 37 4.56 -11.06 -2.71
CA TYR A 37 5.16 -9.84 -3.26
C TYR A 37 4.62 -9.49 -4.67
N ASN A 38 4.49 -10.49 -5.53
CA ASN A 38 4.04 -10.33 -6.92
C ASN A 38 2.58 -9.89 -7.05
N GLU A 39 1.76 -10.05 -6.01
CA GLU A 39 0.39 -9.52 -5.97
C GLU A 39 0.34 -8.10 -5.40
N VAL A 40 1.11 -7.84 -4.33
CA VAL A 40 1.10 -6.55 -3.62
C VAL A 40 1.85 -5.46 -4.40
N LYS A 41 3.00 -5.80 -4.98
CA LYS A 41 3.89 -4.81 -5.62
C LYS A 41 3.24 -4.08 -6.81
N PRO A 42 2.57 -4.76 -7.76
CA PRO A 42 1.92 -4.07 -8.88
C PRO A 42 0.85 -3.07 -8.43
N ILE A 43 0.10 -3.40 -7.36
CA ILE A 43 -0.93 -2.53 -6.80
C ILE A 43 -0.30 -1.28 -6.19
N LEU A 44 0.78 -1.44 -5.42
CA LEU A 44 1.50 -0.29 -4.86
C LEU A 44 2.12 0.60 -5.93
N ASP A 45 2.66 0.02 -7.01
CA ASP A 45 3.21 0.78 -8.13
C ASP A 45 2.10 1.55 -8.89
N GLU A 46 0.92 0.95 -9.04
CA GLU A 46 -0.25 1.65 -9.59
C GLU A 46 -0.69 2.80 -8.69
N LEU A 47 -0.77 2.58 -7.37
CA LEU A 47 -1.15 3.60 -6.40
C LEU A 47 -0.15 4.76 -6.35
N GLU A 48 1.14 4.46 -6.44
CA GLU A 48 2.22 5.46 -6.52
C GLU A 48 2.11 6.28 -7.80
N ARG A 49 1.96 5.63 -8.97
CA ARG A 49 1.77 6.33 -10.26
C ARG A 49 0.51 7.20 -10.27
N SER A 50 -0.54 6.76 -9.57
CA SER A 50 -1.81 7.47 -9.47
C SER A 50 -1.82 8.57 -8.41
N GLY A 51 -0.72 8.76 -7.67
CA GLY A 51 -0.61 9.79 -6.64
C GLY A 51 -1.33 9.48 -5.32
N TYR A 52 -1.92 8.28 -5.16
CA TYR A 52 -2.53 7.87 -3.89
C TYR A 52 -1.51 7.57 -2.81
N VAL A 53 -0.29 7.21 -3.22
CA VAL A 53 0.78 6.79 -2.31
C VAL A 53 2.07 7.51 -2.68
N ARG A 54 2.73 8.07 -1.66
CA ARG A 54 4.09 8.57 -1.76
C ARG A 54 5.05 7.55 -1.23
N THR A 55 6.28 7.58 -1.74
CA THR A 55 7.31 6.63 -1.33
C THR A 55 8.55 7.35 -0.84
N MET A 56 9.20 6.76 0.15
CA MET A 56 10.48 7.24 0.67
C MET A 56 11.45 6.07 0.76
N SER A 57 12.73 6.37 0.55
CA SER A 57 13.80 5.38 0.64
C SER A 57 14.65 5.65 1.89
N HIS A 58 14.82 4.65 2.73
CA HIS A 58 15.68 4.74 3.92
C HIS A 58 16.38 3.40 4.16
N GLY A 59 17.72 3.43 4.29
CA GLY A 59 18.51 2.22 4.56
C GLY A 59 18.36 1.11 3.50
N GLY A 60 18.10 1.45 2.24
CA GLY A 60 17.86 0.48 1.16
C GLY A 60 16.44 -0.09 1.11
N TYR A 61 15.55 0.33 2.01
CA TYR A 61 14.14 -0.07 2.03
C TYR A 61 13.24 1.03 1.47
N LYS A 62 12.19 0.61 0.75
CA LYS A 62 11.13 1.48 0.26
C LYS A 62 9.94 1.44 1.23
N PHE A 63 9.51 2.62 1.65
CA PHE A 63 8.36 2.81 2.51
C PHE A 63 7.26 3.56 1.77
N TYR A 64 6.03 3.31 2.15
CA TYR A 64 4.81 3.79 1.51
C TYR A 64 4.01 4.62 2.51
N ILE A 65 3.56 5.79 2.08
CA ILE A 65 2.77 6.75 2.85
C ILE A 65 1.54 7.09 2.04
N LEU A 66 0.36 7.02 2.66
CA LEU A 66 -0.89 7.41 2.02
C LEU A 66 -0.91 8.93 1.80
N VAL A 67 -1.35 9.37 0.64
CA VAL A 67 -1.60 10.79 0.35
C VAL A 67 -3.08 11.07 0.61
N GLU A 68 -3.40 11.71 1.74
CA GLU A 68 -4.80 11.92 2.16
C GLU A 68 -5.56 12.81 1.17
N GLU A 69 -4.89 13.78 0.54
CA GLU A 69 -5.47 14.68 -0.45
C GLU A 69 -6.00 13.91 -1.68
N ALA A 70 -5.35 12.81 -2.07
CA ALA A 70 -5.76 11.99 -3.21
C ALA A 70 -7.04 11.19 -2.92
N ILE A 71 -7.37 10.96 -1.65
CA ILE A 71 -8.55 10.21 -1.22
C ILE A 71 -9.74 11.15 -1.04
N SER A 72 -9.51 12.35 -0.50
CA SER A 72 -10.57 13.34 -0.28
C SER A 72 -11.10 13.96 -1.58
N SER A 73 -10.32 13.94 -2.66
CA SER A 73 -10.67 14.57 -3.94
C SER A 73 -11.64 13.76 -4.83
N LYS A 74 -12.17 12.63 -4.34
CA LYS A 74 -13.14 11.77 -5.05
C LYS A 74 -14.39 11.46 -4.23
N GLN A 75 -14.89 12.42 -3.47
CA GLN A 75 -16.29 12.40 -3.04
C GLN A 75 -17.07 13.41 -3.89
N PRO A 76 -17.92 12.97 -4.84
CA PRO A 76 -19.01 13.82 -5.35
C PRO A 76 -20.05 14.10 -4.26
#